data_AF-A0A933IZK5-F1
#
_entry.id   AF-A0A933IZK5-F1
#
_cell.length_a   1.000
_cell.length_b   1.000
_cell.length_c   1.000
_cell.angle_alpha   90.00
_cell.angle_beta   90.00
_cell.angle_gamma   90.00
#
_symmetry.space_group_name_H-M   'P 1'
#
loop_
_entity.id
_entity.type
_entity.pdbx_description
1 polymer ?
#
loop_
_entity_poly.entity_id
_entity_poly.type
_entity_poly.pdbx_seq_one_letter_code
_entity_poly.pdbx_strand_id
1 'polypeptide(L)'
;DSLVGGKYRFQDANVTPGQTYYYQLEDVETGGATTRHGPIVITAPAASSGVEPGLVIALGLGVLAALSVGAFLVRKPIRGLKKPPAQ
;
A
#
# COMPACT_ATOMS: atom_id res chain seq x y z
N ASP A 1 -37.25 31.17 -8.27
CA ASP A 1 -36.02 31.62 -8.94
C ASP A 1 -34.87 31.39 -7.97
N SER A 2 -33.93 30.51 -8.30
CA SER A 2 -32.96 30.01 -7.33
C SER A 2 -31.58 30.54 -7.69
N LEU A 3 -31.16 31.59 -6.97
CA LEU A 3 -29.78 32.06 -6.94
C LEU A 3 -28.90 31.14 -6.08
N VAL A 4 -29.02 29.83 -6.28
CA VAL A 4 -28.16 28.86 -5.60
C VAL A 4 -26.87 28.81 -6.40
N GLY A 5 -25.77 29.23 -5.79
CA GLY A 5 -24.46 29.33 -6.44
C GLY A 5 -23.99 28.04 -7.12
N GLY A 6 -22.89 28.14 -7.89
CA GLY A 6 -22.32 27.01 -8.62
C GLY A 6 -21.61 25.99 -7.72
N LYS A 7 -21.54 24.74 -8.18
CA LYS A 7 -20.65 23.71 -7.61
C LYS A 7 -19.38 23.63 -8.45
N TYR A 8 -18.23 23.69 -7.80
CA TYR A 8 -16.93 23.64 -8.47
C TYR A 8 -16.06 22.52 -7.87
N ARG A 9 -15.17 21.95 -8.68
CA ARG A 9 -14.19 20.95 -8.25
C ARG A 9 -12.84 21.25 -8.89
N PHE A 10 -11.80 21.28 -8.07
CA PHE A 10 -10.41 21.31 -8.50
C PHE A 10 -9.75 19.97 -8.16
N GLN A 11 -8.93 19.45 -9.08
CA GLN A 11 -8.14 18.24 -8.88
C GLN A 11 -6.67 18.56 -9.18
N ASP A 12 -5.82 18.46 -8.16
CA ASP A 12 -4.37 18.56 -8.34
C ASP A 12 -3.81 17.17 -8.68
N ALA A 13 -3.32 17.02 -9.91
CA ALA A 13 -2.76 15.77 -10.43
C ALA A 13 -1.24 15.65 -10.19
N ASN A 14 -0.59 16.71 -9.69
CA ASN A 14 0.88 16.78 -9.56
C ASN A 14 1.32 16.83 -8.09
N VAL A 15 0.66 16.03 -7.25
CA VAL A 15 0.98 15.92 -5.82
C VAL A 15 1.97 14.78 -5.56
N THR A 16 2.86 15.00 -4.60
CA THR A 16 3.76 13.96 -4.10
C THR A 16 3.03 13.14 -3.02
N PRO A 17 3.03 11.80 -3.10
CA PRO A 17 2.34 10.97 -2.12
C PRO A 17 2.79 11.22 -0.68
N GLY A 18 1.83 11.29 0.25
CA GLY A 18 2.09 11.54 1.67
C GLY A 18 2.42 12.99 2.04
N GLN A 19 2.58 13.89 1.07
CA GLN A 19 2.86 15.30 1.36
C GLN A 19 1.58 16.08 1.71
N THR A 20 1.70 17.02 2.65
CA THR A 20 0.61 17.92 3.04
C THR A 20 0.65 19.21 2.22
N TYR A 21 -0.48 19.53 1.62
CA TYR A 21 -0.70 20.71 0.78
C TYR A 21 -1.71 21.66 1.41
N TYR A 22 -1.55 22.94 1.10
CA TYR A 22 -2.36 24.04 1.61
C TYR A 22 -2.95 24.80 0.42
N TYR A 23 -4.27 24.78 0.29
CA TYR A 23 -5.00 25.46 -0.77
C TYR A 23 -5.80 26.64 -0.21
N GLN A 24 -6.05 27.64 -1.04
CA GLN A 24 -7.02 28.71 -0.78
C GLN A 24 -7.91 28.87 -2.00
N LEU A 25 -9.15 29.26 -1.78
CA LEU A 25 -10.06 29.71 -2.83
C LEU A 25 -10.10 31.24 -2.80
N GLU A 26 -9.97 31.87 -3.96
CA GLU A 26 -10.07 33.31 -4.10
C GLU A 26 -11.27 33.63 -4.99
N ASP A 27 -12.24 34.33 -4.41
CA ASP A 27 -13.36 34.90 -5.13
C ASP A 27 -12.91 36.23 -5.73
N VAL A 28 -13.24 36.46 -7.00
CA VAL A 28 -12.93 37.70 -7.72
C VAL A 28 -14.22 38.25 -8.31
N GLU A 29 -14.63 39.40 -7.83
CA GLU A 29 -15.81 40.11 -8.31
C GLU A 29 -15.55 40.77 -9.67
N THR A 30 -16.61 41.11 -10.41
CA THR A 30 -16.48 41.80 -11.72
C THR A 30 -15.80 43.16 -11.62
N GLY A 31 -15.85 43.81 -10.45
CA GLY A 31 -15.13 45.04 -10.14
C GLY A 31 -13.68 44.85 -9.66
N GLY A 32 -13.18 43.60 -9.60
CA GLY A 32 -11.82 43.28 -9.18
C GLY A 32 -11.61 43.17 -7.66
N ALA A 33 -12.67 43.29 -6.86
CA ALA A 33 -12.59 43.01 -5.43
C ALA A 33 -12.37 41.51 -5.20
N THR A 34 -11.54 41.16 -4.21
CA THR A 34 -11.17 39.77 -3.94
C THR A 34 -11.47 39.35 -2.50
N THR A 35 -11.96 38.13 -2.30
CA THR A 35 -12.09 37.50 -0.97
C THR A 35 -11.39 36.15 -0.97
N ARG A 36 -10.61 35.84 0.07
CA ARG A 36 -9.89 34.56 0.19
C ARG A 36 -10.51 33.67 1.26
N HIS A 37 -10.62 32.39 0.95
CA HIS A 37 -11.15 31.34 1.81
C HIS A 37 -10.12 30.23 2.00
N GLY A 38 -9.97 29.76 3.23
CA GLY A 38 -9.02 28.70 3.59
C GLY A 38 -8.18 29.04 4.83
N PRO A 39 -7.06 28.33 5.06
CA PRO A 39 -6.51 27.29 4.21
C PRO A 39 -7.32 25.98 4.27
N ILE A 40 -7.40 25.31 3.12
CA ILE A 40 -7.84 23.93 3.01
C ILE A 40 -6.57 23.08 3.08
N VAL A 41 -6.46 22.25 4.12
CA VAL A 41 -5.29 21.41 4.36
C VAL A 41 -5.61 19.97 3.98
N ILE A 42 -4.83 19.41 3.05
CA ILE A 42 -5.04 18.04 2.56
C ILE A 42 -3.69 17.34 2.47
N THR A 43 -3.60 16.15 3.06
CA THR A 43 -2.46 15.24 2.85
C THR A 43 -2.76 14.35 1.65
N ALA A 44 -1.86 14.35 0.66
CA ALA A 44 -1.97 13.50 -0.50
C ALA A 44 -1.94 12.02 -0.07
N PRO A 45 -2.74 11.14 -0.69
CA PRO A 45 -2.72 9.72 -0.39
C PRO A 45 -1.31 9.15 -0.48
N ALA A 46 -0.99 8.21 0.41
CA ALA A 46 0.28 7.48 0.33
C ALA A 46 0.37 6.69 -0.99
N ALA A 47 1.59 6.50 -1.49
CA ALA A 47 1.81 5.65 -2.64
C ALA A 47 1.41 4.22 -2.26
N SER A 48 0.60 3.57 -3.10
CA SER A 48 0.43 2.13 -2.99
C SER A 48 1.74 1.47 -3.40
N SER A 49 2.20 0.46 -2.64
CA SER A 49 3.46 -0.23 -2.93
C SER A 49 3.43 -1.06 -4.23
N GLY A 50 2.28 -1.12 -4.92
CA GLY A 50 2.07 -1.94 -6.11
C GLY A 50 2.23 -3.44 -5.86
N VAL A 51 2.45 -3.86 -4.61
CA VAL A 51 2.60 -5.27 -4.27
C VAL A 51 1.22 -5.88 -4.13
N GLU A 52 0.81 -6.60 -5.16
CA GLU A 52 -0.41 -7.40 -5.14
C GLU A 52 -0.32 -8.44 -3.99
N PRO A 53 -1.31 -8.53 -3.09
CA PRO A 53 -1.28 -9.47 -1.96
C PRO A 53 -1.02 -10.93 -2.37
N GLY A 54 -1.49 -11.33 -3.56
CA GLY A 54 -1.25 -12.67 -4.12
C GLY A 54 0.22 -12.97 -4.39
N LEU A 55 1.03 -11.97 -4.74
CA LEU A 55 2.46 -12.15 -5.01
C LEU A 55 3.23 -12.42 -3.70
N VAL A 56 2.88 -11.74 -2.61
CA VAL A 56 3.49 -11.96 -1.29
C VAL A 56 3.20 -13.38 -0.80
N ILE A 57 1.96 -13.83 -0.96
CA ILE A 57 1.53 -15.19 -0.58
C ILE A 57 2.26 -16.24 -1.43
N ALA A 58 2.35 -16.04 -2.75
CA ALA A 58 3.03 -16.98 -3.64
C ALA A 58 4.53 -17.12 -3.32
N LEU A 59 5.22 -16.01 -3.04
CA LEU A 59 6.64 -16.03 -2.63
C LEU A 59 6.81 -16.70 -1.26
N GLY A 60 5.94 -16.40 -0.28
CA GLY A 60 5.97 -17.04 1.03
C GLY A 60 5.75 -18.56 0.98
N LEU A 61 4.77 -19.02 0.20
CA LEU A 61 4.50 -20.45 0.00
C LEU A 61 5.63 -21.15 -0.76
N GLY A 62 6.22 -20.51 -1.77
CA GLY A 62 7.36 -21.04 -2.52
C GLY A 62 8.60 -21.27 -1.64
N VAL A 63 8.91 -20.34 -0.74
CA VAL A 63 10.01 -20.47 0.22
C VAL A 63 9.76 -21.61 1.21
N LEU A 64 8.54 -21.75 1.73
CA LEU A 64 8.18 -22.85 2.64
C LEU A 64 8.30 -24.22 1.96
N ALA A 65 7.88 -24.34 0.70
CA ALA A 65 8.03 -25.56 -0.08
C ALA A 65 9.51 -25.92 -0.35
N ALA A 66 10.34 -24.93 -0.68
CA ALA A 66 11.78 -25.16 -0.92
C ALA A 66 12.51 -25.63 0.35
N LEU A 67 12.20 -25.05 1.52
CA LEU A 67 12.79 -25.44 2.80
C LEU A 67 12.38 -26.84 3.26
N SER A 68 11.12 -27.24 2.99
CA SER A 68 10.60 -28.56 3.37
C SER A 68 11.14 -29.69 2.48
N VAL A 69 11.35 -29.45 1.19
CA VAL A 69 11.99 -30.43 0.28
C VAL A 69 13.48 -30.60 0.60
N GLY A 70 14.21 -29.50 0.85
CA GLY A 70 15.63 -29.56 1.19
C GLY A 70 15.92 -30.36 2.47
N ALA A 71 15.09 -30.21 3.50
CA ALA A 71 15.24 -30.94 4.76
C ALA A 71 14.93 -32.44 4.63
N PHE A 72 14.09 -32.84 3.67
CA PHE A 72 13.74 -34.25 3.45
C PHE A 72 14.85 -35.02 2.72
N LEU A 73 15.58 -34.38 1.81
CA LEU A 73 16.66 -35.01 1.03
C LEU A 73 17.99 -35.15 1.81
N VAL A 74 18.19 -34.38 2.89
CA VAL A 74 19.43 -34.41 3.70
C VAL A 74 19.40 -35.48 4.81
N ARG A 75 18.26 -36.14 5.07
CA ARG A 75 18.17 -37.19 6.09
C ARG A 75 18.93 -38.45 5.65
N LYS A 76 20.21 -38.57 6.03
CA LYS A 76 20.98 -39.81 5.91
C LYS A 76 20.28 -40.95 6.68
N PRO A 77 20.15 -42.16 6.10
CA PRO A 77 19.56 -43.29 6.81
C PRO A 77 20.47 -43.74 7.96
N ILE A 78 19.93 -43.79 9.18
CA ILE A 78 20.61 -44.35 10.36
C ILE A 78 20.74 -45.85 10.15
N ARG A 79 21.95 -46.31 9.81
CA ARG A 79 22.26 -47.70 9.51
C ARG A 79 22.57 -48.46 10.80
N GLY A 80 21.68 -49.40 11.17
CA GLY A 80 22.02 -50.62 11.91
C GLY A 80 21.93 -50.58 13.44
N LEU A 81 20.72 -50.73 14.00
CA LEU A 81 20.58 -51.36 15.32
C LEU A 81 20.51 -52.89 15.12
N LYS A 82 21.59 -53.62 15.41
CA LYS A 82 21.52 -55.08 15.57
C LYS A 82 20.63 -55.39 16.76
N LYS A 83 19.59 -56.20 16.57
CA LYS A 83 18.79 -56.75 17.67
C LYS A 83 19.65 -57.72 18.50
N PRO A 84 19.60 -57.67 19.84
CA PRO A 84 20.30 -58.63 20.69
C PRO A 84 19.66 -60.02 20.59
N PRO A 85 20.44 -61.09 20.80
CA PRO A 85 19.94 -62.46 20.73
C PRO A 85 18.95 -62.73 21.87
N ALA A 86 17.87 -63.44 21.54
CA ALA A 86 16.91 -63.93 22.52
C ALA A 86 17.57 -64.99 23.41
N GLN A 87 17.50 -64.80 24.73
CA GLN A 87 17.72 -65.85 25.72
C GLN A 87 16.38 -66.52 26.05
#